data_AF-A0A182G089-F1
#
_entry.id   AF-A0A182G089-F1
#
_cell.length_a   1.000
_cell.length_b   1.000
_cell.length_c   1.000
_cell.angle_alpha   90.00
_cell.angle_beta   90.00
_cell.angle_gamma   90.00
#
_symmetry.space_group_name_H-M   'P 1'
#
loop_
_entity.id
_entity.type
_entity.pdbx_description
1 polymer ?
#
loop_
_entity_poly.entity_id
_entity_poly.type
_entity_poly.pdbx_seq_one_letter_code
_entity_poly.pdbx_strand_id
1 'polypeptide(L)'
;MGMGRHHQAVTIAIVLLSCCSIRSNANISPQVIATQQALYGELQLLEQSPLHSELQLPSDENPRQQSSEELRFVFQEFERQNQESLTTILQVLALVDQTLENTVLDDCSKIFDLSSLERNNAIFRQVTWPLLVQVEQLCQLLASEQLDQLETTMERVEREATIYRKRLDETQKHMRAVRGWLDGREPAGPRRLEDRVDELYSRWLEANTTVHREVPIVIDHIIGTLSSAIEESHGGINTNGEEDPTFRSIIDNFALRFKNETNELAAGLLELLDEWLDQTEELISVVSGELIRIVDRIVEIPVTAFLRGETTLDCLAEQAGCDSVNSMRIEVENIYDCFSGAGDVLSSLAIAKSLLELTEREVRVLLQGLAHCTARRSPPEMDAFVTSVLANCSDAASTILEGAGEFVTSKMNEIYNHFEDMMNFSELKMEACLYGKARELILNICSINQHYQQCNLKNASPQIVPAGPDSTPAFEEV
;
A
#
# COMPACT_ATOMS: atom_id res chain seq x y z
N MET A 1 -7.15 -37.38 15.82
CA MET A 1 -8.17 -37.69 16.85
C MET A 1 -7.56 -38.65 17.86
N GLY A 2 -7.14 -38.18 19.04
CA GLY A 2 -6.50 -39.04 20.06
C GLY A 2 -5.87 -38.31 21.25
N MET A 3 -5.51 -37.02 21.15
CA MET A 3 -4.82 -36.30 22.23
C MET A 3 -5.74 -35.61 23.27
N GLY A 4 -7.01 -35.35 22.94
CA GLY A 4 -7.93 -34.66 23.86
C GLY A 4 -8.36 -35.46 25.10
N ARG A 5 -8.24 -36.79 25.08
CA ARG A 5 -8.64 -37.65 26.22
C ARG A 5 -7.56 -37.77 27.30
N HIS A 6 -6.28 -37.59 26.97
CA HIS A 6 -5.20 -37.64 27.95
C HIS A 6 -5.10 -36.34 28.76
N HIS A 7 -5.27 -35.17 28.13
CA HIS A 7 -5.30 -33.90 28.86
C HIS A 7 -6.51 -33.79 29.79
N GLN A 8 -7.72 -34.15 29.34
CA GLN A 8 -8.91 -34.15 30.22
C GLN A 8 -8.78 -35.12 31.41
N ALA A 9 -8.13 -36.27 31.23
CA ALA A 9 -7.89 -37.21 32.32
C ALA A 9 -6.88 -36.66 33.35
N VAL A 10 -5.87 -35.90 32.91
CA VAL A 10 -4.88 -35.24 33.79
C VAL A 10 -5.51 -34.05 34.52
N THR A 11 -6.30 -33.21 33.86
CA THR A 11 -7.03 -32.10 34.51
C THR A 11 -8.02 -32.62 35.55
N ILE A 12 -8.73 -33.73 35.26
CA ILE A 12 -9.64 -34.36 36.22
C ILE A 12 -8.88 -35.00 37.39
N ALA A 13 -7.71 -35.60 37.16
CA ALA A 13 -6.86 -36.15 38.22
C ALA A 13 -6.33 -35.04 39.15
N ILE A 14 -5.95 -33.88 38.60
CA ILE A 14 -5.48 -32.71 39.39
C ILE A 14 -6.64 -32.05 40.15
N VAL A 15 -7.85 -31.99 39.57
CA VAL A 15 -9.06 -31.53 40.27
C VAL A 15 -9.47 -32.50 41.39
N LEU A 16 -9.32 -33.81 41.19
CA LEU A 16 -9.58 -34.81 42.22
C LEU A 16 -8.50 -34.78 43.33
N LEU A 17 -7.25 -34.49 42.99
CA LEU A 17 -6.17 -34.30 43.97
C LEU A 17 -6.33 -33.02 44.80
N SER A 18 -6.86 -31.94 44.21
CA SER A 18 -7.13 -30.68 44.93
C SER A 18 -8.46 -30.67 45.71
N CYS A 19 -9.46 -31.46 45.31
CA CYS A 19 -10.71 -31.63 46.08
C CYS A 19 -10.66 -32.71 47.17
N CYS A 20 -9.69 -33.64 47.14
CA CYS A 20 -9.56 -34.71 48.15
C CYS A 20 -8.56 -34.42 49.28
N SER A 21 -8.04 -33.19 49.42
CA SER A 21 -7.18 -32.77 50.54
C SER A 21 -7.93 -32.61 51.88
N ILE A 22 -8.76 -33.59 52.25
CA ILE A 22 -9.29 -33.73 53.61
C ILE A 22 -8.61 -34.94 54.24
N ARG A 23 -7.57 -34.61 55.03
CA ARG A 23 -6.82 -35.47 55.98
C ARG A 23 -5.72 -36.34 55.38
N SER A 24 -4.58 -35.71 55.13
CA SER A 24 -3.27 -36.29 55.46
C SER A 24 -2.52 -35.28 56.33
N ASN A 25 -1.88 -35.75 57.40
CA ASN A 25 -1.26 -34.96 58.47
C ASN A 25 0.14 -34.42 58.06
N ALA A 26 0.29 -33.99 56.82
CA ALA A 26 1.49 -33.30 56.36
C ALA A 26 1.29 -31.79 56.52
N ASN A 27 2.18 -31.11 57.24
CA ASN A 27 2.19 -29.64 57.31
C ASN A 27 2.63 -29.11 55.94
N ILE A 28 1.70 -29.02 55.00
CA ILE A 28 1.90 -28.39 53.71
C ILE A 28 2.20 -26.91 53.96
N SER A 29 3.31 -26.40 53.42
CA SER A 29 3.62 -24.98 53.53
C SER A 29 2.57 -24.18 52.74
N PRO A 30 1.88 -23.20 53.36
CA PRO A 30 0.86 -22.38 52.69
C PRO A 30 1.36 -21.69 51.41
N GLN A 31 2.67 -21.45 51.31
CA GLN A 31 3.33 -20.84 50.15
C GLN A 31 3.31 -21.74 48.91
N VAL A 32 3.41 -23.07 49.09
CA VAL A 32 3.39 -24.04 47.99
C VAL A 32 1.99 -24.11 47.36
N ILE A 33 0.96 -24.16 48.21
CA ILE A 33 -0.45 -24.16 47.78
C ILE A 33 -0.76 -22.85 47.02
N ALA A 34 -0.33 -21.70 47.55
CA ALA A 34 -0.55 -20.42 46.90
C ALA A 34 0.13 -20.34 45.52
N THR A 35 1.36 -20.85 45.40
CA THR A 35 2.11 -20.87 44.14
C THR A 35 1.48 -21.83 43.12
N GLN A 36 1.06 -23.03 43.55
CA GLN A 36 0.34 -23.98 42.70
C GLN A 36 -0.98 -23.40 42.18
N GLN A 37 -1.79 -22.80 43.05
CA GLN A 37 -3.07 -22.19 42.66
C GLN A 37 -2.85 -21.04 41.67
N ALA A 38 -1.83 -20.21 41.88
CA ALA A 38 -1.49 -19.13 40.98
C ALA A 38 -1.07 -19.64 39.59
N LEU A 39 -0.16 -20.62 39.52
CA LEU A 39 0.32 -21.20 38.25
C LEU A 39 -0.78 -21.98 37.53
N TYR A 40 -1.68 -22.64 38.27
CA TYR A 40 -2.86 -23.30 37.69
C TYR A 40 -3.81 -22.30 37.04
N GLY A 41 -4.02 -21.12 37.66
CA GLY A 41 -4.77 -20.02 37.06
C GLY A 41 -4.17 -19.56 35.73
N GLU A 42 -2.83 -19.45 35.64
CA GLU A 42 -2.16 -19.09 34.38
C GLU A 42 -2.31 -20.17 33.30
N LEU A 43 -2.24 -21.45 33.68
CA LEU A 43 -2.46 -22.56 32.74
C LEU A 43 -3.88 -22.51 32.15
N GLN A 44 -4.90 -22.26 32.96
CA GLN A 44 -6.28 -22.10 32.48
C GLN A 44 -6.46 -20.93 31.52
N LEU A 45 -5.75 -19.81 31.76
CA LEU A 45 -5.77 -18.66 30.85
C LEU A 45 -5.08 -18.97 29.52
N LEU A 46 -3.96 -19.68 29.54
CA LEU A 46 -3.24 -20.12 28.34
C LEU A 46 -4.06 -21.12 27.51
N GLU A 47 -4.78 -22.06 28.14
CA GLU A 47 -5.66 -23.01 27.45
C GLU A 47 -6.83 -22.32 26.72
N GLN A 48 -7.23 -21.12 27.18
CA GLN A 48 -8.28 -20.31 26.57
C GLN A 48 -7.73 -19.30 25.55
N SER A 49 -6.42 -19.31 25.27
CA SER A 49 -5.81 -18.33 24.38
C SER A 49 -6.32 -18.45 22.94
N PRO A 50 -6.73 -17.34 22.29
CA PRO A 50 -7.18 -17.33 20.89
C PRO A 50 -6.07 -17.60 19.86
N LEU A 51 -4.83 -17.80 20.31
CA LEU A 51 -3.69 -18.18 19.48
C LEU A 51 -3.67 -19.69 19.14
N HIS A 52 -4.46 -20.51 19.85
CA HIS A 52 -4.56 -21.96 19.64
C HIS A 52 -5.42 -22.41 18.44
N SER A 53 -6.27 -21.53 17.89
CA SER A 53 -7.38 -21.97 17.01
C SER A 53 -7.05 -22.01 15.50
N GLU A 54 -5.85 -21.65 15.07
CA GLU A 54 -5.54 -21.52 13.63
C GLU A 54 -4.18 -22.14 13.28
N LEU A 55 -4.15 -23.47 13.17
CA LEU A 55 -3.04 -24.17 12.52
C LEU A 55 -3.26 -24.12 11.00
N GLN A 56 -2.96 -22.99 10.37
CA GLN A 56 -2.77 -22.95 8.92
C GLN A 56 -1.29 -23.24 8.67
N LEU A 57 -1.00 -24.30 7.90
CA LEU A 57 0.36 -24.55 7.41
C LEU A 57 0.78 -23.37 6.53
N PRO A 58 2.08 -23.00 6.54
CA PRO A 58 2.60 -21.97 5.66
C PRO A 58 2.23 -22.32 4.21
N SER A 59 1.62 -21.37 3.51
CA SER A 59 1.29 -21.52 2.10
C SER A 59 2.53 -21.20 1.28
N ASP A 60 2.91 -22.09 0.37
CA ASP A 60 4.10 -21.97 -0.48
C ASP A 60 4.02 -20.81 -1.51
N GLU A 61 3.02 -19.92 -1.42
CA GLU A 61 2.67 -18.98 -2.51
C GLU A 61 3.25 -17.56 -2.39
N ASN A 62 3.99 -17.19 -1.34
CA ASN A 62 4.74 -15.93 -1.38
C ASN A 62 5.86 -15.83 -0.33
N PRO A 63 7.13 -15.57 -0.70
CA PRO A 63 8.22 -15.34 0.25
C PRO A 63 7.91 -14.20 1.26
N ARG A 64 7.04 -13.26 0.88
CA ARG A 64 6.63 -12.10 1.68
C ARG A 64 5.60 -12.40 2.78
N GLN A 65 4.98 -13.58 2.75
CA GLN A 65 4.14 -14.07 3.84
C GLN A 65 4.94 -14.98 4.78
N GLN A 66 6.08 -15.48 4.33
CA GLN A 66 6.89 -16.48 5.02
C GLN A 66 7.39 -16.00 6.39
N SER A 67 7.92 -14.77 6.53
CA SER A 67 8.39 -14.25 7.84
C SER A 67 7.23 -13.99 8.81
N SER A 68 6.07 -13.52 8.31
CA SER A 68 4.88 -13.32 9.15
C SER A 68 4.27 -14.65 9.61
N GLU A 69 4.28 -15.66 8.73
CA GLU A 69 3.84 -17.02 9.06
C GLU A 69 4.80 -17.69 10.04
N GLU A 70 6.10 -17.51 9.84
CA GLU A 70 7.14 -17.98 10.75
C GLU A 70 6.99 -17.32 12.13
N LEU A 71 6.72 -16.02 12.20
CA LEU A 71 6.43 -15.32 13.45
C LEU A 71 5.17 -15.85 14.15
N ARG A 72 4.11 -16.11 13.39
CA ARG A 72 2.90 -16.78 13.94
C ARG A 72 3.24 -18.17 14.50
N PHE A 73 4.07 -18.93 13.81
CA PHE A 73 4.55 -20.23 14.30
C PHE A 73 5.37 -20.07 15.59
N VAL A 74 6.28 -19.10 15.67
CA VAL A 74 7.06 -18.82 16.90
C VAL A 74 6.14 -18.48 18.08
N PHE A 75 5.07 -17.71 17.85
CA PHE A 75 4.10 -17.38 18.88
C PHE A 75 3.31 -18.59 19.37
N GLN A 76 2.82 -19.42 18.45
CA GLN A 76 2.09 -20.66 18.78
C GLN A 76 2.99 -21.66 19.51
N GLU A 77 4.22 -21.82 19.04
CA GLU A 77 5.20 -22.72 19.64
C GLU A 77 5.59 -22.27 21.05
N PHE A 78 5.70 -20.96 21.30
CA PHE A 78 5.90 -20.43 22.65
C PHE A 78 4.74 -20.81 23.57
N GLU A 79 3.48 -20.59 23.17
CA GLU A 79 2.33 -20.94 24.00
C GLU A 79 2.27 -22.43 24.33
N ARG A 80 2.49 -23.29 23.32
CA ARG A 80 2.54 -24.74 23.47
C ARG A 80 3.61 -25.15 24.47
N GLN A 81 4.84 -24.66 24.29
CA GLN A 81 5.96 -24.94 25.20
C GLN A 81 5.68 -24.44 26.62
N ASN A 82 5.04 -23.29 26.75
CA ASN A 82 4.72 -22.70 28.03
C ASN A 82 3.65 -23.50 28.80
N GLN A 83 2.63 -24.01 28.11
CA GLN A 83 1.62 -24.91 28.70
C GLN A 83 2.23 -26.23 29.17
N GLU A 84 3.08 -26.85 28.34
CA GLU A 84 3.79 -28.09 28.70
C GLU A 84 4.67 -27.86 29.93
N SER A 85 5.44 -26.77 29.93
CA SER A 85 6.33 -26.40 31.04
C SER A 85 5.58 -26.13 32.34
N LEU A 86 4.48 -25.38 32.30
CA LEU A 86 3.64 -25.14 33.47
C LEU A 86 3.01 -26.42 34.01
N THR A 87 2.57 -27.32 33.12
CA THR A 87 2.03 -28.63 33.51
C THR A 87 3.08 -29.43 34.28
N THR A 88 4.32 -29.49 33.77
CA THR A 88 5.43 -30.19 34.43
C THR A 88 5.80 -29.54 35.76
N ILE A 89 5.85 -28.20 35.84
CA ILE A 89 6.10 -27.48 37.11
C ILE A 89 5.01 -27.81 38.14
N LEU A 90 3.74 -27.82 37.74
CA LEU A 90 2.62 -28.15 38.63
C LEU A 90 2.69 -29.60 39.14
N GLN A 91 3.13 -30.54 38.29
CA GLN A 91 3.38 -31.93 38.70
C GLN A 91 4.49 -32.02 39.74
N VAL A 92 5.61 -31.32 39.53
CA VAL A 92 6.71 -31.27 40.51
C VAL A 92 6.25 -30.65 41.82
N LEU A 93 5.54 -29.52 41.78
CA LEU A 93 5.03 -28.88 43.00
C LEU A 93 4.02 -29.79 43.73
N ALA A 94 3.22 -30.58 43.02
CA ALA A 94 2.30 -31.55 43.63
C ALA A 94 3.03 -32.73 44.30
N LEU A 95 4.20 -33.12 43.80
CA LEU A 95 5.06 -34.11 44.45
C LEU A 95 5.68 -33.58 45.74
N VAL A 96 5.97 -32.27 45.81
CA VAL A 96 6.40 -31.63 47.07
C VAL A 96 5.26 -31.57 48.10
N ASP A 97 4.00 -31.49 47.62
CA ASP A 97 2.79 -31.46 48.44
C ASP A 97 2.44 -32.83 49.06
N GLN A 98 2.69 -33.91 48.31
CA GLN A 98 2.52 -35.30 48.80
C GLN A 98 3.79 -35.78 49.48
N THR A 99 3.94 -35.51 50.79
CA THR A 99 4.87 -36.13 51.77
C THR A 99 6.19 -36.73 51.24
N LEU A 100 7.30 -36.25 51.80
CA LEU A 100 8.67 -36.81 51.80
C LEU A 100 8.75 -38.29 52.26
N GLU A 101 8.04 -39.22 51.62
CA GLU A 101 8.25 -40.65 51.73
C GLU A 101 9.24 -41.06 50.63
N ASN A 102 10.18 -41.95 50.98
CA ASN A 102 11.39 -42.34 50.22
C ASN A 102 11.22 -42.73 48.73
N THR A 103 10.00 -42.76 48.20
CA THR A 103 9.66 -42.99 46.79
C THR A 103 9.62 -41.73 45.92
N VAL A 104 9.53 -40.52 46.50
CA VAL A 104 9.46 -39.25 45.73
C VAL A 104 10.81 -38.83 45.12
N LEU A 105 11.92 -39.27 45.74
CA LEU A 105 13.29 -38.86 45.39
C LEU A 105 13.75 -39.30 43.99
N ASP A 106 13.26 -40.45 43.52
CA ASP A 106 13.68 -41.06 42.25
C ASP A 106 12.80 -40.62 41.06
N ASP A 107 11.72 -39.85 41.31
CA ASP A 107 10.73 -39.47 40.30
C ASP A 107 10.85 -38.00 39.86
N CYS A 108 11.28 -37.07 40.72
CA CYS A 108 11.45 -35.65 40.34
C CYS A 108 12.46 -35.47 39.19
N SER A 109 13.59 -36.19 39.24
CA SER A 109 14.63 -36.18 38.20
C SER A 109 14.25 -36.96 36.94
N LYS A 110 13.23 -37.83 36.99
CA LYS A 110 12.65 -38.51 35.81
C LYS A 110 11.54 -37.70 35.14
N ILE A 111 10.81 -36.89 35.92
CA ILE A 111 9.70 -36.05 35.46
C ILE A 111 10.20 -34.70 34.93
N PHE A 112 11.31 -34.21 35.47
CA PHE A 112 11.87 -32.90 35.13
C PHE A 112 13.28 -33.02 34.54
N ASP A 113 13.35 -33.15 33.21
CA ASP A 113 14.61 -33.08 32.46
C ASP A 113 14.66 -31.76 31.67
N LEU A 114 15.46 -30.80 32.14
CA LEU A 114 15.65 -29.51 31.46
C LEU A 114 16.22 -29.63 30.05
N SER A 115 17.02 -30.67 29.78
CA SER A 115 17.57 -30.97 28.45
C SER A 115 16.46 -31.28 27.44
N SER A 116 15.37 -31.88 27.88
CA SER A 116 14.18 -32.16 27.05
C SER A 116 13.29 -30.93 26.81
N LEU A 117 13.48 -29.89 27.64
CA LEU A 117 12.78 -28.61 27.63
C LEU A 117 13.63 -27.47 27.03
N GLU A 118 14.91 -27.72 26.71
CA GLU A 118 15.78 -26.76 26.04
C GLU A 118 15.31 -26.59 24.59
N ARG A 119 14.82 -25.39 24.26
CA ARG A 119 14.17 -25.11 22.98
C ARG A 119 14.79 -23.88 22.30
N ASN A 120 14.66 -23.82 20.98
CA ASN A 120 15.19 -22.72 20.15
C ASN A 120 14.29 -21.47 20.15
N ASN A 121 13.14 -21.51 20.83
CA ASN A 121 12.23 -20.36 20.87
C ASN A 121 12.81 -19.25 21.77
N ALA A 122 13.08 -18.08 21.17
CA ALA A 122 13.71 -16.95 21.87
C ALA A 122 12.82 -16.39 23.00
N ILE A 123 11.50 -16.36 22.81
CA ILE A 123 10.53 -15.88 23.80
C ILE A 123 10.52 -16.82 25.01
N PHE A 124 10.47 -18.14 24.76
CA PHE A 124 10.47 -19.15 25.81
C PHE A 124 11.69 -19.07 26.73
N ARG A 125 12.88 -18.88 26.14
CA ARG A 125 14.13 -18.71 26.90
C ARG A 125 14.13 -17.48 27.80
N GLN A 126 13.46 -16.41 27.41
CA GLN A 126 13.40 -15.17 28.19
C GLN A 126 12.33 -15.23 29.29
N VAL A 127 11.20 -15.90 29.02
CA VAL A 127 10.02 -15.86 29.88
C VAL A 127 9.96 -17.06 30.82
N THR A 128 9.98 -18.28 30.28
CA THR A 128 9.63 -19.51 31.00
C THR A 128 10.86 -20.23 31.56
N TRP A 129 11.97 -20.22 30.83
CA TRP A 129 13.21 -20.91 31.22
C TRP A 129 13.73 -20.53 32.62
N PRO A 130 13.74 -19.26 33.05
CA PRO A 130 14.23 -18.90 34.38
C PRO A 130 13.48 -19.60 35.53
N LEU A 131 12.16 -19.79 35.38
CA LEU A 131 11.36 -20.53 36.36
C LEU A 131 11.68 -22.02 36.34
N LEU A 132 11.87 -22.61 35.15
CA LEU A 132 12.24 -24.01 35.02
C LEU A 132 13.56 -24.34 35.71
N VAL A 133 14.56 -23.46 35.60
CA VAL A 133 15.86 -23.60 36.28
C VAL A 133 15.70 -23.61 37.81
N GLN A 134 14.83 -22.76 38.37
CA GLN A 134 14.58 -22.76 39.82
C GLN A 134 13.87 -24.04 40.29
N VAL A 135 12.94 -24.56 39.48
CA VAL A 135 12.21 -25.80 39.78
C VAL A 135 13.11 -27.03 39.66
N GLU A 136 14.07 -27.04 38.74
CA GLU A 136 15.09 -28.09 38.70
C GLU A 136 15.97 -28.10 39.94
N GLN A 137 16.44 -26.92 40.37
CA GLN A 137 17.21 -26.82 41.61
C GLN A 137 16.43 -27.36 42.80
N LEU A 138 15.12 -27.12 42.84
CA LEU A 138 14.22 -27.73 43.83
C LEU A 138 14.20 -29.26 43.71
N CYS A 139 14.04 -29.82 42.50
CA CYS A 139 14.09 -31.27 42.27
C CYS A 139 15.44 -31.89 42.67
N GLN A 140 16.57 -31.24 42.37
CA GLN A 140 17.91 -31.71 42.71
C GLN A 140 18.15 -31.71 44.22
N LEU A 141 17.63 -30.72 44.94
CA LEU A 141 17.70 -30.66 46.41
C LEU A 141 16.83 -31.73 47.08
N LEU A 142 15.66 -32.00 46.52
CA LEU A 142 14.79 -33.09 46.96
C LEU A 142 15.46 -34.44 46.74
N ALA A 143 16.04 -34.68 45.56
CA ALA A 143 16.76 -35.91 45.23
C ALA A 143 18.06 -36.11 46.03
N SER A 144 18.59 -35.07 46.68
CA SER A 144 19.80 -35.14 47.51
C SER A 144 19.53 -35.09 49.02
N GLU A 145 18.25 -35.18 49.43
CA GLU A 145 17.78 -35.18 50.83
C GLU A 145 18.23 -33.96 51.67
N GLN A 146 18.52 -32.83 51.04
CA GLN A 146 18.98 -31.60 51.71
C GLN A 146 17.83 -30.73 52.22
N LEU A 147 17.07 -31.26 53.19
CA LEU A 147 15.86 -30.65 53.74
C LEU A 147 16.08 -29.26 54.37
N ASP A 148 17.28 -28.99 54.89
CA ASP A 148 17.63 -27.71 55.53
C ASP A 148 17.63 -26.52 54.54
N GLN A 149 17.70 -26.78 53.23
CA GLN A 149 17.70 -25.75 52.17
C GLN A 149 16.36 -25.67 51.41
N LEU A 150 15.42 -26.57 51.72
CA LEU A 150 14.16 -26.72 50.99
C LEU A 150 13.28 -25.47 51.09
N GLU A 151 13.14 -24.91 52.29
CA GLU A 151 12.33 -23.71 52.54
C GLU A 151 12.89 -22.50 51.76
N THR A 152 14.21 -22.29 51.79
CA THR A 152 14.86 -21.19 51.06
C THR A 152 14.75 -21.33 49.54
N THR A 153 14.70 -22.56 49.02
CA THR A 153 14.55 -22.81 47.58
C THR A 153 13.09 -22.68 47.16
N MET A 154 12.15 -23.08 48.02
CA MET A 154 10.72 -22.85 47.82
C MET A 154 10.39 -21.35 47.75
N GLU A 155 10.98 -20.53 48.62
CA GLU A 155 10.86 -19.06 48.54
C GLU A 155 11.42 -18.49 47.23
N ARG A 156 12.50 -19.08 46.68
CA ARG A 156 13.05 -18.68 45.38
C ARG A 156 12.10 -19.04 44.24
N VAL A 157 11.52 -20.24 44.26
CA VAL A 157 10.52 -20.67 43.26
C VAL A 157 9.28 -19.79 43.32
N GLU A 158 8.76 -19.45 44.51
CA GLU A 158 7.62 -18.55 44.66
C GLU A 158 7.92 -17.15 44.10
N ARG A 159 9.10 -16.60 44.43
CA ARG A 159 9.54 -15.29 43.93
C ARG A 159 9.66 -15.31 42.41
N GLU A 160 10.30 -16.33 41.85
CA GLU A 160 10.48 -16.46 40.40
C GLU A 160 9.16 -16.72 39.69
N ALA A 161 8.23 -17.48 40.29
CA ALA A 161 6.89 -17.69 39.76
C ALA A 161 6.12 -16.37 39.69
N THR A 162 6.24 -15.50 40.70
CA THR A 162 5.64 -14.16 40.69
C THR A 162 6.22 -13.30 39.56
N ILE A 163 7.54 -13.34 39.36
CA ILE A 163 8.22 -12.61 38.28
C ILE A 163 7.82 -13.18 36.90
N TYR A 164 7.78 -14.50 36.77
CA TYR A 164 7.33 -15.21 35.57
C TYR A 164 5.93 -14.77 35.15
N ARG A 165 4.97 -14.69 36.08
CA ARG A 165 3.60 -14.24 35.78
C ARG A 165 3.58 -12.84 35.18
N LYS A 166 4.37 -11.92 35.75
CA LYS A 166 4.49 -10.56 35.20
C LYS A 166 5.08 -10.57 33.79
N ARG A 167 6.18 -11.32 33.56
CA ARG A 167 6.80 -11.48 32.24
C ARG A 167 5.83 -12.10 31.23
N LEU A 168 5.04 -13.09 31.64
CA LEU A 168 4.07 -13.76 30.78
C LEU A 168 2.96 -12.80 30.34
N ASP A 169 2.37 -12.05 31.27
CA ASP A 169 1.32 -11.06 30.96
C ASP A 169 1.83 -9.96 30.01
N GLU A 170 3.05 -9.44 30.24
CA GLU A 170 3.71 -8.48 29.36
C GLU A 170 3.95 -9.09 27.96
N THR A 171 4.51 -10.30 27.90
CA THR A 171 4.75 -11.02 26.64
C THR A 171 3.47 -11.25 25.86
N GLN A 172 2.40 -11.70 26.51
CA GLN A 172 1.10 -11.92 25.88
C GLN A 172 0.46 -10.62 25.38
N LYS A 173 0.70 -9.47 26.03
CA LYS A 173 0.28 -8.16 25.51
C LYS A 173 1.07 -7.80 24.26
N HIS A 174 2.39 -7.98 24.26
CA HIS A 174 3.24 -7.71 23.10
C HIS A 174 2.90 -8.60 21.90
N MET A 175 2.73 -9.92 22.12
CA MET A 175 2.28 -10.86 21.07
C MET A 175 0.94 -10.44 20.46
N ARG A 176 -0.03 -10.01 21.28
CA ARG A 176 -1.33 -9.52 20.80
C ARG A 176 -1.21 -8.23 19.99
N ALA A 177 -0.37 -7.30 20.43
CA ALA A 177 -0.14 -6.04 19.70
C ALA A 177 0.50 -6.32 18.32
N VAL A 178 1.55 -7.14 18.27
CA VAL A 178 2.21 -7.52 17.03
C VAL A 178 1.27 -8.31 16.12
N ARG A 179 0.50 -9.26 16.65
CA ARG A 179 -0.52 -9.98 15.88
C ARG A 179 -1.57 -9.02 15.30
N GLY A 180 -2.10 -8.11 16.11
CA GLY A 180 -3.07 -7.11 15.63
C GLY A 180 -2.51 -6.21 14.53
N TRP A 181 -1.22 -5.89 14.58
CA TRP A 181 -0.54 -5.13 13.54
C TRP A 181 -0.31 -5.92 12.23
N LEU A 182 0.01 -7.21 12.34
CA LEU A 182 0.14 -8.12 11.20
C LEU A 182 -1.22 -8.42 10.54
N ASP A 183 -2.24 -8.71 11.36
CA ASP A 183 -3.61 -8.99 10.92
C ASP A 183 -4.26 -7.72 10.36
N GLY A 184 -3.97 -6.57 10.97
CA GLY A 184 -4.33 -5.24 10.49
C GLY A 184 -3.57 -4.77 9.25
N ARG A 185 -2.96 -5.69 8.47
CA ARG A 185 -2.46 -5.41 7.09
C ARG A 185 -3.62 -5.12 6.11
N GLU A 186 -4.87 -5.45 6.45
CA GLU A 186 -5.98 -5.36 5.49
C GLU A 186 -6.47 -3.96 5.09
N PRO A 187 -6.42 -2.88 5.90
CA PRO A 187 -6.83 -1.59 5.40
C PRO A 187 -5.73 -0.82 4.67
N ALA A 188 -4.51 -1.33 4.45
CA ALA A 188 -3.47 -0.62 3.66
C ALA A 188 -2.52 -1.59 2.94
N GLY A 189 -2.99 -2.81 2.67
CA GLY A 189 -2.20 -3.85 2.01
C GLY A 189 -2.11 -3.65 0.49
N PRO A 190 -1.38 -4.52 -0.22
CA PRO A 190 -1.24 -4.50 -1.69
C PRO A 190 -2.58 -4.33 -2.41
N ARG A 191 -3.63 -5.02 -1.93
CA ARG A 191 -4.99 -4.91 -2.47
C ARG A 191 -5.58 -3.50 -2.44
N ARG A 192 -5.37 -2.73 -1.38
CA ARG A 192 -5.92 -1.36 -1.32
C ARG A 192 -5.15 -0.41 -2.24
N LEU A 193 -3.86 -0.65 -2.44
CA LEU A 193 -3.07 0.07 -3.45
C LEU A 193 -3.53 -0.30 -4.86
N GLU A 194 -3.80 -1.58 -5.11
CA GLU A 194 -4.42 -2.06 -6.36
C GLU A 194 -5.77 -1.39 -6.60
N ASP A 195 -6.67 -1.37 -5.60
CA ASP A 195 -7.98 -0.70 -5.70
C ASP A 195 -7.86 0.79 -6.07
N ARG A 196 -6.83 1.48 -5.53
CA ARG A 196 -6.56 2.89 -5.85
C ARG A 196 -6.05 3.08 -7.26
N VAL A 197 -5.19 2.18 -7.73
CA VAL A 197 -4.71 2.17 -9.12
C VAL A 197 -5.88 1.93 -10.07
N ASP A 198 -6.75 0.97 -9.78
CA ASP A 198 -7.94 0.68 -10.57
C ASP A 198 -8.91 1.88 -10.63
N GLU A 199 -9.08 2.60 -9.51
CA GLU A 199 -9.88 3.82 -9.46
C GLU A 199 -9.30 4.93 -10.36
N LEU A 200 -7.97 5.13 -10.31
CA LEU A 200 -7.29 6.10 -11.16
C LEU A 200 -7.40 5.73 -12.65
N TYR A 201 -7.11 4.48 -12.99
CA TYR A 201 -7.20 3.98 -14.36
C TYR A 201 -8.61 4.11 -14.92
N SER A 202 -9.63 3.82 -14.12
CA SER A 202 -11.04 3.98 -14.53
C SER A 202 -11.38 5.42 -14.91
N ARG A 203 -10.92 6.40 -14.12
CA ARG A 203 -11.16 7.83 -14.38
C ARG A 203 -10.42 8.31 -15.63
N TRP A 204 -9.22 7.82 -15.87
CA TRP A 204 -8.45 8.15 -17.06
C TRP A 204 -9.01 7.50 -18.32
N LEU A 205 -9.45 6.25 -18.24
CA LEU A 205 -10.11 5.59 -19.36
C LEU A 205 -11.38 6.33 -19.77
N GLU A 206 -12.16 6.85 -18.80
CA GLU A 206 -13.31 7.70 -19.08
C GLU A 206 -12.92 9.01 -19.79
N ALA A 207 -11.86 9.67 -19.31
CA ALA A 207 -11.33 10.87 -19.94
C ALA A 207 -10.87 10.59 -21.37
N ASN A 208 -10.10 9.52 -21.55
CA ASN A 208 -9.57 9.11 -22.84
C ASN A 208 -10.69 8.84 -23.84
N THR A 209 -11.68 8.03 -23.43
CA THR A 209 -12.87 7.72 -24.23
C THR A 209 -13.63 9.00 -24.60
N THR A 210 -13.70 9.96 -23.68
CA THR A 210 -14.35 11.24 -23.93
C THR A 210 -13.59 12.04 -24.98
N VAL A 211 -12.27 12.21 -24.87
CA VAL A 211 -11.49 12.96 -25.86
C VAL A 211 -11.54 12.30 -27.24
N HIS A 212 -11.32 10.98 -27.30
CA HIS A 212 -11.38 10.19 -28.53
C HIS A 212 -12.72 10.26 -29.24
N ARG A 213 -13.81 10.45 -28.49
CA ARG A 213 -15.14 10.65 -29.06
C ARG A 213 -15.36 12.10 -29.49
N GLU A 214 -14.99 13.04 -28.64
CA GLU A 214 -15.37 14.45 -28.78
C GLU A 214 -14.53 15.21 -29.82
N VAL A 215 -13.24 14.88 -29.95
CA VAL A 215 -12.36 15.54 -30.94
C VAL A 215 -12.88 15.30 -32.35
N PRO A 216 -13.12 14.05 -32.83
CA PRO A 216 -13.65 13.82 -34.17
C PRO A 216 -15.01 14.49 -34.39
N ILE A 217 -15.92 14.47 -33.40
CA ILE A 217 -17.25 15.10 -33.52
C ILE A 217 -17.14 16.60 -33.79
N VAL A 218 -16.28 17.30 -33.04
CA VAL A 218 -16.11 18.75 -33.18
C VAL A 218 -15.46 19.08 -34.51
N ILE A 219 -14.47 18.31 -34.92
CA ILE A 219 -13.75 18.47 -36.18
C ILE A 219 -14.70 18.26 -37.37
N ASP A 220 -15.48 17.18 -37.37
CA ASP A 220 -16.48 16.89 -38.39
C ASP A 220 -17.56 17.98 -38.45
N HIS A 221 -18.01 18.48 -37.29
CA HIS A 221 -18.99 19.56 -37.22
C HIS A 221 -18.48 20.85 -37.87
N ILE A 222 -17.23 21.22 -37.58
CA ILE A 222 -16.61 22.42 -38.13
C ILE A 222 -16.37 22.28 -39.63
N ILE A 223 -15.82 21.14 -40.08
CA ILE A 223 -15.65 20.85 -41.51
C ILE A 223 -16.99 20.89 -42.24
N GLY A 224 -18.05 20.30 -41.66
CA GLY A 224 -19.39 20.30 -42.24
C GLY A 224 -19.99 21.70 -42.33
N THR A 225 -19.87 22.49 -41.27
CA THR A 225 -20.38 23.88 -41.23
C THR A 225 -19.63 24.75 -42.24
N LEU A 226 -18.31 24.59 -42.35
CA LEU A 226 -17.52 25.32 -43.33
C LEU A 226 -17.86 24.89 -44.75
N SER A 227 -18.04 23.59 -45.01
CA SER A 227 -18.45 23.08 -46.32
C SER A 227 -19.78 23.69 -46.76
N SER A 228 -20.74 23.83 -45.84
CA SER A 228 -22.01 24.54 -46.11
C SER A 228 -21.78 26.01 -46.46
N ALA A 229 -20.90 26.72 -45.74
CA ALA A 229 -20.58 28.12 -46.03
C ALA A 229 -19.86 28.29 -47.39
N ILE A 230 -19.05 27.31 -47.78
CA ILE A 230 -18.39 27.23 -49.09
C ILE A 230 -19.43 27.01 -50.19
N GLU A 231 -20.35 26.07 -50.03
CA GLU A 231 -21.45 25.85 -50.99
C GLU A 231 -22.32 27.09 -51.16
N GLU A 232 -22.65 27.78 -50.06
CA GLU A 232 -23.36 29.07 -50.10
C GLU A 232 -22.57 30.14 -50.86
N SER A 233 -21.24 30.14 -50.74
CA SER A 233 -20.37 31.08 -51.45
C SER A 233 -20.29 30.80 -52.97
N HIS A 234 -20.47 29.55 -53.39
CA HIS A 234 -20.60 29.18 -54.80
C HIS A 234 -21.95 29.58 -55.41
N GLY A 235 -23.02 29.61 -54.61
CA GLY A 235 -24.40 29.94 -55.05
C GLY A 235 -24.64 31.38 -55.51
N GLY A 236 -23.62 32.24 -55.56
CA GLY A 236 -23.69 33.60 -56.13
C GLY A 236 -23.74 33.59 -57.66
N ILE A 237 -24.89 33.23 -58.26
CA ILE A 237 -25.04 33.06 -59.71
C ILE A 237 -24.96 34.41 -60.45
N ASN A 238 -24.01 34.54 -61.39
CA ASN A 238 -23.91 35.66 -62.35
C ASN A 238 -25.11 35.66 -63.32
N THR A 239 -25.47 36.82 -63.88
CA THR A 239 -26.67 37.01 -64.75
C THR A 239 -26.72 36.15 -66.03
N ASN A 240 -25.66 35.42 -66.36
CA ASN A 240 -25.61 34.49 -67.50
C ASN A 240 -25.67 33.00 -67.11
N GLY A 241 -25.76 32.68 -65.81
CA GLY A 241 -25.76 31.30 -65.32
C GLY A 241 -24.38 30.63 -65.26
N GLU A 242 -23.29 31.37 -65.49
CA GLU A 242 -21.91 30.88 -65.41
C GLU A 242 -21.22 31.42 -64.15
N GLU A 243 -20.83 30.52 -63.24
CA GLU A 243 -19.91 30.80 -62.12
C GLU A 243 -18.56 31.28 -62.66
N ASP A 244 -17.87 32.19 -61.96
CA ASP A 244 -16.46 32.48 -62.26
C ASP A 244 -15.61 31.23 -61.92
N PRO A 245 -15.05 30.52 -62.93
CA PRO A 245 -14.32 29.28 -62.69
C PRO A 245 -13.05 29.48 -61.86
N THR A 246 -12.51 30.70 -61.86
CA THR A 246 -11.31 31.08 -61.10
C THR A 246 -11.66 31.23 -59.62
N PHE A 247 -12.77 31.92 -59.31
CA PHE A 247 -13.25 32.13 -57.95
C PHE A 247 -13.60 30.80 -57.26
N ARG A 248 -14.30 29.90 -57.96
CA ARG A 248 -14.61 28.56 -57.45
C ARG A 248 -13.36 27.76 -57.11
N SER A 249 -12.37 27.75 -58.01
CA SER A 249 -11.11 27.05 -57.75
C SER A 249 -10.35 27.61 -56.54
N ILE A 250 -10.40 28.93 -56.29
CA ILE A 250 -9.75 29.56 -55.13
C ILE A 250 -10.43 29.13 -53.83
N ILE A 251 -11.77 29.14 -53.79
CA ILE A 251 -12.56 28.71 -52.62
C ILE A 251 -12.36 27.22 -52.34
N ASP A 252 -12.41 26.36 -53.36
CA ASP A 252 -12.18 24.91 -53.22
C ASP A 252 -10.77 24.60 -52.68
N ASN A 253 -9.74 25.35 -53.13
CA ASN A 253 -8.38 25.20 -52.61
C ASN A 253 -8.27 25.61 -51.13
N PHE A 254 -8.91 26.71 -50.74
CA PHE A 254 -8.97 27.13 -49.33
C PHE A 254 -9.69 26.08 -48.47
N ALA A 255 -10.82 25.55 -48.94
CA ALA A 255 -11.58 24.51 -48.28
C ALA A 255 -10.75 23.25 -48.02
N LEU A 256 -10.00 22.81 -49.04
CA LEU A 256 -9.09 21.66 -48.92
C LEU A 256 -8.00 21.93 -47.89
N ARG A 257 -7.37 23.10 -47.91
CA ARG A 257 -6.35 23.49 -46.92
C ARG A 257 -6.93 23.48 -45.51
N PHE A 258 -8.06 24.14 -45.29
CA PHE A 258 -8.70 24.17 -43.97
C PHE A 258 -9.01 22.76 -43.46
N LYS A 259 -9.56 21.91 -44.31
CA LYS A 259 -9.86 20.51 -43.97
C LYS A 259 -8.60 19.74 -43.58
N ASN A 260 -7.51 19.89 -44.34
CA ASN A 260 -6.25 19.22 -44.05
C ASN A 260 -5.68 19.67 -42.70
N GLU A 261 -5.57 20.99 -42.47
CA GLU A 261 -5.05 21.57 -41.22
C GLU A 261 -5.88 21.14 -40.00
N THR A 262 -7.20 21.09 -40.16
CA THR A 262 -8.13 20.68 -39.08
C THR A 262 -8.02 19.18 -38.78
N ASN A 263 -7.85 18.34 -39.81
CA ASN A 263 -7.62 16.90 -39.64
C ASN A 263 -6.24 16.61 -39.03
N GLU A 264 -5.20 17.35 -39.43
CA GLU A 264 -3.86 17.24 -38.86
C GLU A 264 -3.87 17.62 -37.38
N LEU A 265 -4.57 18.70 -37.00
CA LEU A 265 -4.80 19.03 -35.60
C LEU A 265 -5.49 17.88 -34.84
N ALA A 266 -6.57 17.32 -35.41
CA ALA A 266 -7.30 16.23 -34.77
C ALA A 266 -6.39 15.03 -34.48
N ALA A 267 -5.58 14.63 -35.46
CA ALA A 267 -4.61 13.55 -35.29
C ALA A 267 -3.56 13.89 -34.22
N GLY A 268 -2.99 15.09 -34.26
CA GLY A 268 -1.98 15.53 -33.30
C GLY A 268 -2.50 15.60 -31.86
N LEU A 269 -3.73 16.08 -31.64
CA LEU A 269 -4.34 16.12 -30.30
C LEU A 269 -4.57 14.72 -29.72
N LEU A 270 -4.95 13.74 -30.54
CA LEU A 270 -5.17 12.37 -30.11
C LEU A 270 -3.84 11.66 -29.83
N GLU A 271 -2.85 11.81 -30.71
CA GLU A 271 -1.50 11.24 -30.52
C GLU A 271 -0.85 11.75 -29.23
N LEU A 272 -0.92 13.06 -28.99
CA LEU A 272 -0.38 13.67 -27.78
C LEU A 272 -1.09 13.20 -26.50
N LEU A 273 -2.41 12.98 -26.55
CA LEU A 273 -3.15 12.43 -25.42
C LEU A 273 -2.76 10.97 -25.15
N ASP A 274 -2.66 10.16 -26.19
CA ASP A 274 -2.27 8.75 -26.06
C ASP A 274 -0.85 8.64 -25.48
N GLU A 275 0.10 9.43 -25.98
CA GLU A 275 1.47 9.45 -25.45
C GLU A 275 1.49 9.87 -23.97
N TRP A 276 0.74 10.91 -23.59
CA TRP A 276 0.65 11.35 -22.21
C TRP A 276 0.03 10.28 -21.29
N LEU A 277 -1.00 9.57 -21.76
CA LEU A 277 -1.64 8.48 -21.01
C LEU A 277 -0.68 7.30 -20.81
N ASP A 278 0.02 6.88 -21.86
CA ASP A 278 0.99 5.78 -21.81
C ASP A 278 2.13 6.09 -20.82
N GLN A 279 2.69 7.30 -20.89
CA GLN A 279 3.74 7.75 -19.95
C GLN A 279 3.22 7.80 -18.51
N THR A 280 2.00 8.27 -18.30
CA THR A 280 1.40 8.36 -16.96
C THR A 280 1.09 6.96 -16.39
N GLU A 281 0.63 6.01 -17.22
CA GLU A 281 0.42 4.61 -16.81
C GLU A 281 1.73 3.95 -16.39
N GLU A 282 2.81 4.14 -17.16
CA GLU A 282 4.15 3.65 -16.80
C GLU A 282 4.60 4.23 -15.44
N LEU A 283 4.42 5.53 -15.23
CA LEU A 283 4.77 6.19 -13.97
C LEU A 283 3.98 5.63 -12.78
N ILE A 284 2.67 5.39 -12.93
CA ILE A 284 1.87 4.71 -11.89
C ILE A 284 2.46 3.35 -11.59
N SER A 285 2.72 2.54 -12.60
CA SER A 285 3.23 1.17 -12.43
C SER A 285 4.53 1.15 -11.63
N VAL A 286 5.46 2.06 -11.95
CA VAL A 286 6.73 2.23 -11.23
C VAL A 286 6.47 2.67 -9.78
N VAL A 287 5.65 3.70 -9.57
CA VAL A 287 5.34 4.22 -8.23
C VAL A 287 4.65 3.16 -7.36
N SER A 288 3.66 2.47 -7.89
CA SER A 288 2.95 1.37 -7.20
C SER A 288 3.92 0.25 -6.81
N GLY A 289 4.83 -0.13 -7.71
CA GLY A 289 5.88 -1.11 -7.43
C GLY A 289 6.78 -0.71 -6.25
N GLU A 290 7.20 0.55 -6.19
CA GLU A 290 8.03 1.07 -5.09
C GLU A 290 7.25 1.22 -3.79
N LEU A 291 5.99 1.66 -3.83
CA LEU A 291 5.14 1.80 -2.65
C LEU A 291 4.90 0.45 -1.95
N ILE A 292 4.62 -0.60 -2.72
CA ILE A 292 4.48 -1.95 -2.19
C ILE A 292 5.77 -2.39 -1.49
N ARG A 293 6.94 -2.14 -2.10
CA ARG A 293 8.25 -2.45 -1.49
C ARG A 293 8.48 -1.71 -0.17
N ILE A 294 8.07 -0.45 -0.09
CA ILE A 294 8.20 0.36 1.12
C ILE A 294 7.33 -0.21 2.25
N VAL A 295 6.05 -0.48 1.98
CA VAL A 295 5.12 -1.06 2.96
C VAL A 295 5.63 -2.42 3.45
N ASP A 296 6.12 -3.25 2.53
CA ASP A 296 6.70 -4.56 2.86
C ASP A 296 7.94 -4.40 3.76
N ARG A 297 8.88 -3.51 3.42
CA ARG A 297 10.14 -3.32 4.17
C ARG A 297 9.91 -2.88 5.62
N ILE A 298 8.94 -1.99 5.87
CA ILE A 298 8.64 -1.49 7.22
C ILE A 298 8.17 -2.61 8.16
N VAL A 299 7.58 -3.68 7.61
CA VAL A 299 7.09 -4.82 8.39
C VAL A 299 8.08 -5.97 8.39
N GLU A 300 8.59 -6.36 7.22
CA GLU A 300 9.43 -7.55 7.05
C GLU A 300 10.78 -7.41 7.75
N ILE A 301 11.41 -6.23 7.72
CA ILE A 301 12.73 -6.05 8.32
C ILE A 301 12.68 -6.21 9.85
N PRO A 302 11.79 -5.52 10.59
CA PRO A 302 11.67 -5.73 12.04
C PRO A 302 11.30 -7.16 12.43
N VAL A 303 10.42 -7.82 11.66
CA VAL A 303 10.00 -9.21 11.90
C VAL A 303 11.17 -10.17 11.68
N THR A 304 11.89 -10.03 10.58
CA THR A 304 13.06 -10.88 10.24
C THR A 304 14.17 -10.71 11.27
N ALA A 305 14.47 -9.48 11.68
CA ALA A 305 15.44 -9.21 12.73
C ALA A 305 15.05 -9.89 14.06
N PHE A 306 13.75 -9.93 14.40
CA PHE A 306 13.28 -10.61 15.60
C PHE A 306 13.45 -12.13 15.50
N LEU A 307 13.07 -12.72 14.36
CA LEU A 307 13.23 -14.15 14.11
C LEU A 307 14.70 -14.60 14.17
N ARG A 308 15.63 -13.73 13.77
CA ARG A 308 17.08 -13.96 13.88
C ARG A 308 17.67 -13.71 15.28
N GLY A 309 16.87 -13.20 16.21
CA GLY A 309 17.32 -12.86 17.57
C GLY A 309 18.15 -11.56 17.63
N GLU A 310 18.06 -10.71 16.62
CA GLU A 310 18.75 -9.40 16.56
C GLU A 310 17.98 -8.31 17.33
N THR A 311 16.71 -8.55 17.66
CA THR A 311 15.83 -7.67 18.46
C THR A 311 15.01 -8.46 19.48
N THR A 312 14.27 -7.75 20.34
CA THR A 312 13.33 -8.32 21.32
C THR A 312 11.88 -8.14 20.88
N LEU A 313 10.99 -8.99 21.42
CA LEU A 313 9.55 -8.89 21.17
C LEU A 313 8.98 -7.53 21.64
N ASP A 314 9.53 -6.98 22.72
CA ASP A 314 9.14 -5.67 23.25
C ASP A 314 9.36 -4.55 22.23
N CYS A 315 10.51 -4.55 21.55
CA CYS A 315 10.80 -3.57 20.50
C CYS A 315 9.93 -3.76 19.27
N LEU A 316 9.64 -5.01 18.89
CA LEU A 316 8.72 -5.29 17.79
C LEU A 316 7.29 -4.80 18.13
N ALA A 317 6.87 -4.93 19.40
CA ALA A 317 5.56 -4.45 19.86
C ALA A 317 5.50 -2.92 19.97
N GLU A 318 6.56 -2.26 20.43
CA GLU A 318 6.65 -0.78 20.43
C GLU A 318 6.55 -0.24 18.99
N GLN A 319 7.24 -0.89 18.04
CA GLN A 319 7.15 -0.55 16.62
C GLN A 319 5.75 -0.76 16.05
N ALA A 320 5.10 -1.88 16.37
CA ALA A 320 3.73 -2.17 15.95
C ALA A 320 2.72 -1.14 16.47
N GLY A 321 2.97 -0.55 17.64
CA GLY A 321 2.17 0.52 18.25
C GLY A 321 2.59 1.94 17.87
N CYS A 322 3.61 2.11 17.02
CA CYS A 322 4.15 3.43 16.70
C CYS A 322 3.22 4.19 15.73
N ASP A 323 2.75 5.37 16.13
CA ASP A 323 1.89 6.23 15.31
C ASP A 323 2.51 6.55 13.94
N SER A 324 3.84 6.63 13.86
CA SER A 324 4.56 6.87 12.61
C SER A 324 4.38 5.74 11.59
N VAL A 325 4.23 4.48 12.02
CA VAL A 325 3.97 3.35 11.12
C VAL A 325 2.56 3.44 10.52
N ASN A 326 1.57 3.86 11.32
CA ASN A 326 0.21 4.10 10.83
C ASN A 326 0.13 5.33 9.92
N SER A 327 0.82 6.41 10.27
CA SER A 327 0.93 7.60 9.43
C SER A 327 1.57 7.28 8.09
N MET A 328 2.61 6.44 8.08
CA MET A 328 3.28 6.01 6.86
C MET A 328 2.35 5.23 5.93
N ARG A 329 1.50 4.35 6.48
CA ARG A 329 0.48 3.63 5.70
C ARG A 329 -0.49 4.59 5.00
N ILE A 330 -0.96 5.61 5.70
CA ILE A 330 -1.85 6.63 5.15
C ILE A 330 -1.13 7.45 4.06
N GLU A 331 0.10 7.87 4.31
CA GLU A 331 0.86 8.68 3.34
C GLU A 331 1.20 7.90 2.06
N VAL A 332 1.43 6.59 2.15
CA VAL A 332 1.61 5.73 0.98
C VAL A 332 0.37 5.75 0.07
N GLU A 333 -0.83 5.71 0.64
CA GLU A 333 -2.08 5.79 -0.13
C GLU A 333 -2.28 7.18 -0.74
N ASN A 334 -1.90 8.22 -0.01
CA ASN A 334 -2.04 9.61 -0.45
C ASN A 334 -1.09 9.99 -1.60
N ILE A 335 -0.08 9.18 -1.92
CA ILE A 335 0.72 9.39 -3.15
C ILE A 335 -0.20 9.46 -4.37
N TYR A 336 -1.24 8.63 -4.41
CA TYR A 336 -2.12 8.53 -5.57
C TYR A 336 -2.90 9.83 -5.84
N ASP A 337 -3.05 10.71 -4.84
CA ASP A 337 -3.66 12.03 -5.01
C ASP A 337 -2.77 12.99 -5.83
N CYS A 338 -1.48 12.68 -6.01
CA CYS A 338 -0.58 13.46 -6.84
C CYS A 338 -0.83 13.29 -8.35
N PHE A 339 -1.40 12.16 -8.75
CA PHE A 339 -1.70 11.90 -10.15
C PHE A 339 -2.86 12.80 -10.60
N SER A 340 -2.62 13.61 -11.63
CA SER A 340 -3.62 14.53 -12.16
C SER A 340 -4.81 13.74 -12.69
N GLY A 341 -6.00 14.06 -12.20
CA GLY A 341 -7.23 13.44 -12.68
C GLY A 341 -7.58 13.86 -14.11
N ALA A 342 -8.64 13.23 -14.65
CA ALA A 342 -9.30 13.56 -15.92
C ALA A 342 -9.57 15.06 -16.16
N GLY A 343 -9.61 15.87 -15.11
CA GLY A 343 -9.96 17.30 -15.18
C GLY A 343 -9.00 18.13 -16.03
N ASP A 344 -7.69 17.90 -15.95
CA ASP A 344 -6.70 18.71 -16.67
C ASP A 344 -6.81 18.45 -18.20
N VAL A 345 -6.97 17.19 -18.61
CA VAL A 345 -7.25 16.76 -20.00
C VAL A 345 -8.57 17.34 -20.52
N LEU A 346 -9.67 17.18 -19.76
CA LEU A 346 -10.98 17.65 -20.18
C LEU A 346 -11.05 19.19 -20.26
N SER A 347 -10.31 19.90 -19.41
CA SER A 347 -10.19 21.36 -19.47
C SER A 347 -9.47 21.82 -20.75
N SER A 348 -8.39 21.13 -21.13
CA SER A 348 -7.62 21.41 -22.34
C SER A 348 -8.47 21.17 -23.58
N LEU A 349 -9.24 20.08 -23.60
CA LEU A 349 -10.22 19.81 -24.66
C LEU A 349 -11.27 20.94 -24.77
N ALA A 350 -11.80 21.44 -23.66
CA ALA A 350 -12.78 22.51 -23.68
C ALA A 350 -12.22 23.81 -24.28
N ILE A 351 -10.95 24.14 -24.00
CA ILE A 351 -10.26 25.30 -24.59
C ILE A 351 -10.06 25.09 -26.09
N ALA A 352 -9.58 23.92 -26.50
CA ALA A 352 -9.39 23.58 -27.91
C ALA A 352 -10.69 23.72 -28.71
N LYS A 353 -11.81 23.21 -28.18
CA LYS A 353 -13.14 23.37 -28.78
C LYS A 353 -13.54 24.84 -28.96
N SER A 354 -13.35 25.66 -27.92
CA SER A 354 -13.68 27.09 -27.96
C SER A 354 -12.87 27.85 -29.02
N LEU A 355 -11.56 27.57 -29.11
CA LEU A 355 -10.68 28.18 -30.11
C LEU A 355 -11.01 27.73 -31.53
N LEU A 356 -11.38 26.46 -31.70
CA LEU A 356 -11.85 25.90 -32.96
C LEU A 356 -13.15 26.55 -33.43
N GLU A 357 -14.14 26.69 -32.55
CA GLU A 357 -15.41 27.36 -32.83
C GLU A 357 -15.22 28.85 -33.18
N LEU A 358 -14.29 29.53 -32.51
CA LEU A 358 -13.95 30.92 -32.83
C LEU A 358 -13.35 31.03 -34.23
N THR A 359 -12.44 30.13 -34.58
CA THR A 359 -11.79 30.07 -35.90
C THR A 359 -12.82 29.79 -36.99
N GLU A 360 -13.73 28.83 -36.78
CA GLU A 360 -14.86 28.53 -37.68
C GLU A 360 -15.69 29.78 -37.95
N ARG A 361 -16.08 30.49 -36.89
CA ARG A 361 -16.91 31.69 -37.00
C ARG A 361 -16.23 32.78 -37.82
N GLU A 362 -14.95 33.03 -37.59
CA GLU A 362 -14.20 34.08 -38.30
C GLU A 362 -14.05 33.74 -39.79
N VAL A 363 -13.71 32.49 -40.11
CA VAL A 363 -13.61 32.03 -41.50
C VAL A 363 -14.98 32.09 -42.20
N ARG A 364 -16.06 31.68 -41.53
CA ARG A 364 -17.41 31.75 -42.10
C ARG A 364 -17.83 33.18 -42.43
N VAL A 365 -17.56 34.14 -41.54
CA VAL A 365 -17.84 35.57 -41.78
C VAL A 365 -17.04 36.07 -42.99
N LEU A 366 -15.78 35.66 -43.12
CA LEU A 366 -14.94 36.00 -44.26
C LEU A 366 -15.49 35.42 -45.58
N LEU A 367 -15.87 34.14 -45.61
CA LEU A 367 -16.48 33.51 -46.78
C LEU A 367 -17.80 34.18 -47.18
N GLN A 368 -18.66 34.51 -46.22
CA GLN A 368 -19.90 35.26 -46.48
C GLN A 368 -19.63 36.67 -47.04
N GLY A 369 -18.59 37.34 -46.54
CA GLY A 369 -18.14 38.64 -47.05
C GLY A 369 -17.67 38.57 -48.50
N LEU A 370 -16.87 37.55 -48.84
CA LEU A 370 -16.42 37.30 -50.21
C LEU A 370 -17.58 36.97 -51.15
N ALA A 371 -18.49 36.09 -50.72
CA ALA A 371 -19.71 35.78 -51.46
C ALA A 371 -20.57 37.03 -51.72
N HIS A 372 -20.65 37.96 -50.76
CA HIS A 372 -21.37 39.22 -50.97
C HIS A 372 -20.64 40.19 -51.91
N CYS A 373 -19.30 40.21 -51.91
CA CYS A 373 -18.48 41.00 -52.85
C CYS A 373 -18.77 40.55 -54.29
N THR A 374 -18.78 39.24 -54.54
CA THR A 374 -19.04 38.66 -55.86
C THR A 374 -20.51 38.76 -56.27
N ALA A 375 -21.45 38.70 -55.32
CA ALA A 375 -22.89 38.82 -55.61
C ALA A 375 -23.40 40.27 -55.83
N ARG A 376 -22.69 41.31 -55.38
CA ARG A 376 -23.12 42.71 -55.56
C ARG A 376 -23.00 43.15 -57.02
N ARG A 377 -24.14 43.14 -57.72
CA ARG A 377 -24.34 43.57 -59.11
C ARG A 377 -23.82 44.98 -59.43
N SER A 378 -23.30 45.13 -60.65
CA SER A 378 -23.45 46.35 -61.45
C SER A 378 -24.82 46.35 -62.14
N PRO A 379 -25.65 47.42 -62.07
CA PRO A 379 -26.74 47.64 -63.02
C PRO A 379 -26.21 47.62 -64.47
N PRO A 380 -27.03 47.27 -65.47
CA PRO A 380 -26.61 47.23 -66.88
C PRO A 380 -26.13 48.57 -67.47
N GLU A 381 -26.24 49.66 -66.70
CA GLU A 381 -25.81 51.02 -67.07
C GLU A 381 -24.56 51.48 -66.30
N MET A 382 -23.90 50.60 -65.54
CA MET A 382 -22.75 50.99 -64.73
C MET A 382 -21.49 51.20 -65.57
N ASP A 383 -20.77 52.27 -65.21
CA ASP A 383 -19.51 52.70 -65.82
C ASP A 383 -18.45 51.59 -65.78
N ALA A 384 -17.60 51.52 -66.81
CA ALA A 384 -16.54 50.50 -66.95
C ALA A 384 -15.57 50.49 -65.75
N PHE A 385 -15.46 51.63 -65.05
CA PHE A 385 -14.74 51.74 -63.79
C PHE A 385 -15.30 50.82 -62.70
N VAL A 386 -16.62 50.69 -62.55
CA VAL A 386 -17.21 49.82 -61.50
C VAL A 386 -17.10 48.34 -61.86
N THR A 387 -17.17 48.00 -63.15
CA THR A 387 -16.86 46.64 -63.63
C THR A 387 -15.41 46.26 -63.36
N SER A 388 -14.46 47.20 -63.49
CA SER A 388 -13.05 46.99 -63.13
C SER A 388 -12.86 46.82 -61.60
N VAL A 389 -13.70 47.44 -60.78
CA VAL A 389 -13.68 47.28 -59.31
C VAL A 389 -14.22 45.92 -58.88
N LEU A 390 -15.18 45.33 -59.60
CA LEU A 390 -15.67 43.97 -59.33
C LEU A 390 -14.71 42.88 -59.80
N ALA A 391 -13.96 43.11 -60.88
CA ALA A 391 -12.82 42.24 -61.26
C ALA A 391 -11.78 42.17 -60.12
N ASN A 392 -11.59 43.28 -59.39
CA ASN A 392 -10.73 43.30 -58.20
C ASN A 392 -11.26 42.46 -57.02
N CYS A 393 -12.55 42.09 -56.94
CA CYS A 393 -13.05 41.21 -55.86
C CYS A 393 -12.48 39.78 -56.00
N SER A 394 -12.35 39.25 -57.23
CA SER A 394 -11.81 37.89 -57.48
C SER A 394 -10.30 37.85 -57.20
N ASP A 395 -9.56 38.86 -57.67
CA ASP A 395 -8.12 39.02 -57.40
C ASP A 395 -7.85 39.27 -55.90
N ALA A 396 -8.68 40.07 -55.23
CA ALA A 396 -8.59 40.28 -53.79
C ALA A 396 -8.98 39.03 -52.99
N ALA A 397 -9.92 38.22 -53.48
CA ALA A 397 -10.34 36.97 -52.82
C ALA A 397 -9.17 35.99 -52.68
N SER A 398 -8.32 35.86 -53.71
CA SER A 398 -7.12 35.02 -53.63
C SER A 398 -6.19 35.48 -52.50
N THR A 399 -5.91 36.78 -52.41
CA THR A 399 -5.02 37.34 -51.38
C THR A 399 -5.64 37.23 -49.98
N ILE A 400 -6.94 37.48 -49.86
CA ILE A 400 -7.68 37.38 -48.59
C ILE A 400 -7.74 35.93 -48.10
N LEU A 401 -7.99 34.96 -48.99
CA LEU A 401 -8.08 33.55 -48.64
C LEU A 401 -6.70 32.92 -48.40
N GLU A 402 -5.64 33.41 -49.05
CA GLU A 402 -4.27 33.04 -48.72
C GLU A 402 -3.93 33.49 -47.29
N GLY A 403 -4.20 34.76 -46.95
CA GLY A 403 -4.03 35.26 -45.58
C GLY A 403 -4.93 34.57 -44.56
N ALA A 404 -6.17 34.22 -44.92
CA ALA A 404 -7.05 33.42 -44.07
C ALA A 404 -6.51 32.00 -43.88
N GLY A 405 -5.88 31.42 -44.90
CA GLY A 405 -5.20 30.12 -44.81
C GLY A 405 -4.03 30.15 -43.84
N GLU A 406 -3.20 31.20 -43.88
CA GLU A 406 -2.14 31.42 -42.89
C GLU A 406 -2.68 31.61 -41.48
N PHE A 407 -3.78 32.36 -41.34
CA PHE A 407 -4.47 32.52 -40.07
C PHE A 407 -4.97 31.18 -39.52
N VAL A 408 -5.59 30.34 -40.35
CA VAL A 408 -6.07 29.00 -39.97
C VAL A 408 -4.90 28.12 -39.52
N THR A 409 -3.84 28.00 -40.32
CA THR A 409 -2.63 27.24 -39.93
C THR A 409 -2.07 27.76 -38.59
N SER A 410 -1.98 29.08 -38.41
CA SER A 410 -1.51 29.67 -37.16
C SER A 410 -2.41 29.32 -35.97
N LYS A 411 -3.73 29.27 -36.16
CA LYS A 411 -4.68 28.93 -35.10
C LYS A 411 -4.68 27.44 -34.75
N MET A 412 -4.55 26.56 -35.74
CA MET A 412 -4.41 25.12 -35.49
C MET A 412 -3.14 24.84 -34.68
N ASN A 413 -2.02 25.46 -35.05
CA ASN A 413 -0.78 25.37 -34.27
C ASN A 413 -0.93 25.95 -32.85
N GLU A 414 -1.62 27.08 -32.70
CA GLU A 414 -1.89 27.65 -31.37
C GLU A 414 -2.70 26.68 -30.50
N ILE A 415 -3.74 26.04 -31.06
CA ILE A 415 -4.56 25.06 -30.33
C ILE A 415 -3.73 23.84 -29.93
N TYR A 416 -2.92 23.31 -30.85
CA TYR A 416 -2.02 22.19 -30.57
C TYR A 416 -1.06 22.53 -29.42
N ASN A 417 -0.36 23.67 -29.52
CA ASN A 417 0.62 24.09 -28.51
C ASN A 417 -0.04 24.30 -27.14
N HIS A 418 -1.25 24.85 -27.06
CA HIS A 418 -1.96 24.99 -25.78
C HIS A 418 -2.29 23.63 -25.16
N PHE A 419 -2.62 22.63 -25.98
CA PHE A 419 -2.90 21.28 -25.49
C PHE A 419 -1.61 20.62 -24.98
N GLU A 420 -0.50 20.75 -25.73
CA GLU A 420 0.85 20.29 -25.36
C GLU A 420 1.33 20.93 -24.06
N ASP A 421 1.26 22.26 -23.95
CA ASP A 421 1.68 23.00 -22.75
C ASP A 421 0.90 22.55 -21.50
N MET A 422 -0.38 22.23 -21.63
CA MET A 422 -1.20 21.77 -20.51
C MET A 422 -0.86 20.33 -20.10
N MET A 423 -0.57 19.43 -21.05
CA MET A 423 -0.10 18.08 -20.73
C MET A 423 1.25 18.12 -20.02
N ASN A 424 2.21 18.91 -20.54
CA ASN A 424 3.51 19.15 -19.92
C ASN A 424 3.39 19.76 -18.52
N PHE A 425 2.51 20.75 -18.34
CA PHE A 425 2.26 21.33 -17.03
C PHE A 425 1.63 20.33 -16.04
N SER A 426 0.75 19.45 -16.54
CA SER A 426 0.16 18.38 -15.74
C SER A 426 1.23 17.39 -15.28
N GLU A 427 2.14 16.99 -16.16
CA GLU A 427 3.29 16.14 -15.85
C GLU A 427 4.16 16.77 -14.76
N LEU A 428 4.59 18.03 -14.94
CA LEU A 428 5.40 18.74 -13.95
C LEU A 428 4.72 18.84 -12.58
N LYS A 429 3.39 19.02 -12.56
CA LYS A 429 2.59 19.06 -11.32
C LYS A 429 2.57 17.69 -10.63
N MET A 430 2.42 16.61 -11.40
CA MET A 430 2.52 15.23 -10.89
C MET A 430 3.90 14.99 -10.30
N GLU A 431 4.96 15.24 -11.06
CA GLU A 431 6.35 15.05 -10.61
C GLU A 431 6.67 15.84 -9.33
N ALA A 432 6.31 17.12 -9.29
CA ALA A 432 6.58 17.97 -8.13
C ALA A 432 5.84 17.47 -6.88
N CYS A 433 4.60 17.01 -7.02
CA CYS A 433 3.83 16.42 -5.93
C CYS A 433 4.44 15.09 -5.47
N LEU A 434 4.74 14.19 -6.41
CA LEU A 434 5.36 12.89 -6.14
C LEU A 434 6.70 13.07 -5.41
N TYR A 435 7.56 13.99 -5.87
CA TYR A 435 8.82 14.29 -5.21
C TYR A 435 8.63 14.80 -3.78
N GLY A 436 7.67 15.71 -3.58
CA GLY A 436 7.31 16.21 -2.25
C GLY A 436 6.88 15.09 -1.30
N LYS A 437 5.97 14.22 -1.75
CA LYS A 437 5.48 13.07 -1.00
C LYS A 437 6.54 12.01 -0.75
N ALA A 438 7.33 11.66 -1.75
CA ALA A 438 8.44 10.73 -1.62
C ALA A 438 9.44 11.19 -0.55
N ARG A 439 9.75 12.48 -0.50
CA ARG A 439 10.62 13.04 0.54
C ARG A 439 10.04 12.88 1.95
N GLU A 440 8.75 13.13 2.12
CA GLU A 440 8.07 12.92 3.42
C GLU A 440 8.11 11.45 3.84
N LEU A 441 7.86 10.54 2.90
CA LEU A 441 7.92 9.09 3.13
C LEU A 441 9.32 8.63 3.54
N ILE A 442 10.37 9.11 2.87
CA ILE A 442 11.76 8.78 3.24
C ILE A 442 12.06 9.26 4.67
N LEU A 443 11.66 10.47 5.03
CA LEU A 443 11.86 10.99 6.40
C LEU A 443 11.11 10.17 7.45
N ASN A 444 9.88 9.74 7.13
CA ASN A 444 9.10 8.88 8.00
C ASN A 444 9.74 7.50 8.18
N ILE A 445 10.21 6.87 7.10
CA ILE A 445 10.96 5.59 7.16
C ILE A 445 12.20 5.75 8.04
N CYS A 446 12.98 6.81 7.86
CA CYS A 446 14.16 7.09 8.67
C CYS A 446 13.81 7.23 10.17
N SER A 447 12.73 7.94 10.48
CA SER A 447 12.24 8.10 11.87
C SER A 447 11.83 6.75 12.48
N ILE A 448 11.05 5.96 11.74
CA ILE A 448 10.60 4.61 12.12
C ILE A 448 11.79 3.68 12.38
N ASN A 449 12.81 3.72 11.51
CA ASN A 449 14.03 2.93 11.68
C ASN A 449 14.86 3.40 12.87
N GLN A 450 15.01 4.71 13.07
CA GLN A 450 15.76 5.25 14.20
C GLN A 450 15.10 4.90 15.53
N HIS A 451 13.77 4.97 15.61
CA HIS A 451 13.01 4.58 16.79
C HIS A 451 13.23 3.09 17.12
N TYR A 452 13.13 2.24 16.11
CA TYR A 452 13.40 0.81 16.23
C TYR A 452 14.84 0.52 16.72
N GLN A 453 15.84 1.16 16.13
CA GLN A 453 17.24 1.03 16.55
C GLN A 453 17.47 1.49 18.00
N GLN A 454 16.83 2.57 18.43
CA GLN A 454 16.93 3.06 19.80
C GLN A 454 16.35 2.06 20.81
N CYS A 455 15.24 1.39 20.49
CA CYS A 455 14.73 0.33 21.35
C CYS A 455 15.73 -0.82 21.48
N ASN A 456 16.31 -1.27 20.36
CA ASN A 456 17.31 -2.34 20.38
C ASN A 456 18.54 -1.98 21.21
N LEU A 457 19.02 -0.73 21.13
CA LEU A 457 20.15 -0.25 21.93
C LEU A 457 19.85 -0.20 23.43
N LYS A 458 18.61 0.14 23.82
CA LYS A 458 18.18 0.13 25.23
C LYS A 458 18.08 -1.29 25.79
N ASN A 459 17.67 -2.24 24.96
CA ASN A 459 17.42 -3.62 25.35
C ASN A 459 18.62 -4.57 25.14
N ALA A 460 19.71 -4.07 24.54
CA ALA A 460 20.99 -4.76 24.42
C ALA A 460 21.68 -4.88 25.80
N SER A 461 21.25 -5.85 26.61
CA SER A 461 22.13 -6.48 27.59
C SER A 461 23.14 -7.38 26.85
N PRO A 462 24.40 -7.54 27.33
CA PRO A 462 25.46 -8.20 26.57
C PRO A 462 25.16 -9.69 26.43
N GLN A 463 24.46 -10.06 25.37
CA GLN A 463 24.46 -11.44 24.89
C GLN A 463 25.79 -11.65 24.19
N ILE A 464 26.64 -12.48 24.81
CA ILE A 464 27.79 -13.08 24.14
C ILE A 464 27.22 -14.00 23.06
N VAL A 465 26.95 -13.46 21.89
CA VAL A 465 26.72 -14.24 20.67
C VAL A 465 28.10 -14.44 20.03
N PRO A 466 28.56 -15.67 19.78
CA PRO A 466 29.80 -15.88 19.05
C PRO A 466 29.62 -15.31 17.64
N ALA A 467 30.48 -14.35 17.27
CA ALA A 467 30.48 -13.71 15.98
C ALA A 467 30.58 -14.76 14.86
N GLY A 468 29.48 -14.95 14.12
CA GLY A 468 29.52 -15.55 12.80
C GLY A 468 30.06 -14.51 11.81
N PRO A 469 30.94 -14.90 10.87
CA PRO A 469 31.40 -13.99 9.83
C PRO A 469 30.26 -13.90 8.80
N ASP A 470 29.48 -12.82 8.84
CA ASP A 470 28.70 -12.24 7.73
C ASP A 470 27.55 -11.36 8.26
N SER A 471 27.88 -10.37 9.10
CA SER A 471 26.94 -9.31 9.50
C SER A 471 27.29 -8.01 8.79
N THR A 472 26.97 -7.92 7.51
CA THR A 472 26.87 -6.62 6.81
C THR A 472 25.48 -6.08 7.10
N PRO A 473 25.32 -4.87 7.67
CA PRO A 473 24.00 -4.30 7.90
C PRO A 473 23.36 -3.97 6.54
N ALA A 474 22.23 -4.62 6.24
CA ALA A 474 21.45 -4.42 5.01
C ALA A 474 20.80 -3.02 4.88
N PHE A 475 21.18 -2.07 5.74
CA PHE A 475 20.68 -0.69 5.78
C PHE A 475 21.65 0.34 5.18
N GLU A 476 22.84 -0.07 4.70
CA GLU A 476 23.81 0.85 4.09
C GLU A 476 23.58 1.14 2.60
N GLU A 477 22.61 0.49 1.94
CA GLU A 477 22.23 0.81 0.56
C GLU A 477 20.91 1.60 0.52
N VAL A 478 20.99 2.91 0.76
CA VAL A 478 20.02 3.92 0.30
C VAL A 478 20.78 5.06 -0.35
#